data_AF-X1VFN5-F1
#
_entry.id   AF-X1VFN5-F1
#
_cell.length_a   1.000
_cell.length_b   1.000
_cell.length_c   1.000
_cell.angle_alpha   90.00
_cell.angle_beta   90.00
_cell.angle_gamma   90.00
#
_symmetry.space_group_name_H-M   'P 1'
#
loop_
_entity.id
_entity.type
_entity.pdbx_description
1 polymer ?
#
loop_
_entity_poly.entity_id
_entity_poly.type
_entity_poly.pdbx_seq_one_letter_code
_entity_poly.pdbx_strand_id
1 'polypeptide(L)'
;KRENLGLEKLKKGNYVYIKRKTVGKRTKDILPSLFSELITSLSFSKSMRWGKGDFAFARPIRSILALLGEEIIEFEVAGIRSRRETRGHPFLS
;
A
#
# COMPACT_ATOMS: atom_id res chain seq x y z
N LYS A 1 15.79 13.19 19.74
CA LYS A 1 16.48 12.84 18.46
C LYS A 1 16.76 14.13 17.68
N ARG A 2 17.94 14.73 17.89
CA ARG A 2 18.39 16.05 17.38
C ARG A 2 19.57 15.88 16.41
N GLU A 3 19.41 15.16 15.30
CA GLU A 3 20.61 14.68 14.58
C GLU A 3 20.83 15.19 13.16
N ASN A 4 20.05 16.12 12.59
CA ASN A 4 20.39 16.67 11.26
C ASN A 4 19.88 18.11 11.02
N LEU A 5 20.18 19.05 11.91
CA LEU A 5 19.94 20.49 11.68
C LEU A 5 21.22 21.13 11.15
N GLY A 6 21.22 21.56 9.88
CA GLY A 6 22.30 22.34 9.28
C GLY A 6 21.90 23.80 9.14
N LEU A 7 22.82 24.71 9.45
CA LEU A 7 22.67 26.15 9.20
C LEU A 7 23.61 26.52 8.06
N GLU A 8 23.07 26.96 6.92
CA GLU A 8 23.86 27.58 5.85
C GLU A 8 23.54 29.09 5.80
N LYS A 9 24.60 29.90 5.73
CA LYS A 9 24.52 31.34 5.51
C LYS A 9 24.59 31.63 4.01
N LEU A 10 23.45 31.91 3.39
CA LEU A 10 23.42 32.54 2.05
C LEU A 10 23.34 34.07 2.20
N LYS A 11 23.78 34.79 1.16
CA LYS A 11 23.94 36.28 1.12
C LYS A 11 22.68 37.10 1.47
N LYS A 12 21.51 36.49 1.69
CA LYS A 12 20.23 37.13 2.03
C LYS A 12 19.59 36.69 3.37
N GLY A 13 20.33 36.03 4.27
CA GLY A 13 19.86 35.68 5.62
C GLY A 13 20.15 34.24 6.04
N ASN A 14 20.04 33.94 7.34
CA ASN A 14 20.26 32.60 7.89
C ASN A 14 19.08 31.67 7.54
N TYR A 15 19.34 30.54 6.88
CA TYR A 15 18.34 29.50 6.62
C TYR A 15 18.65 28.24 7.44
N VAL A 16 17.61 27.68 8.06
CA VAL A 16 17.68 26.40 8.77
C VAL A 16 17.18 25.32 7.82
N TYR A 17 18.01 24.31 7.55
CA TYR A 17 17.60 23.15 6.76
C TYR A 17 17.77 21.85 7.55
N ILE A 18 16.93 20.87 7.24
CA ILE A 18 17.00 19.53 7.80
C ILE A 18 17.34 18.55 6.69
N LYS A 19 18.50 17.89 6.81
CA LYS A 19 18.87 16.77 5.92
C LYS A 19 18.20 15.49 6.42
N ARG A 20 17.09 15.10 5.78
CA ARG A 20 16.42 13.83 6.07
C ARG A 20 16.88 12.77 5.08
N LYS A 21 17.71 11.82 5.54
CA LYS A 21 18.09 10.63 4.76
C LYS A 21 17.14 9.49 5.11
N THR A 22 16.33 9.06 4.15
CA THR A 22 15.49 7.86 4.30
C THR A 22 16.27 6.67 3.76
N VAL A 23 16.61 5.71 4.62
CA VAL A 23 17.27 4.47 4.18
C VAL A 23 16.27 3.64 3.39
N GLY A 24 16.70 3.09 2.25
CA GLY A 24 15.88 2.17 1.46
C GLY A 24 15.52 0.92 2.27
N LYS A 25 14.26 0.47 2.16
CA LYS A 25 13.81 -0.80 2.72
C LYS A 25 13.73 -1.84 1.61
N ARG A 26 13.72 -3.13 1.98
CA ARG A 26 13.46 -4.18 0.98
C ARG A 26 12.04 -4.02 0.46
N THR A 27 11.85 -4.19 -0.83
CA THR A 27 10.55 -4.04 -1.49
C THR A 27 9.47 -4.92 -0.83
N LYS A 28 9.81 -6.16 -0.47
CA LYS A 28 8.93 -7.12 0.21
C LYS A 28 8.36 -6.60 1.53
N ASP A 29 9.11 -5.76 2.24
CA ASP A 29 8.69 -5.22 3.54
C ASP A 29 7.72 -4.05 3.39
N ILE A 30 7.66 -3.44 2.20
CA ILE A 30 6.86 -2.23 1.92
C ILE A 30 5.57 -2.58 1.19
N LEU A 31 5.62 -3.56 0.27
CA LEU A 31 4.48 -3.90 -0.58
C LEU A 31 3.21 -4.30 0.19
N PRO A 32 3.24 -5.07 1.29
CA PRO A 32 2.03 -5.44 2.02
C PRO A 32 1.22 -4.23 2.51
N SER A 33 1.89 -3.23 3.10
CA SER A 33 1.20 -2.03 3.58
C SER A 33 0.73 -1.16 2.42
N LEU A 34 1.59 -0.99 1.41
CA LEU A 34 1.29 -0.16 0.24
C LEU A 34 0.12 -0.72 -0.56
N PHE A 35 0.01 -2.04 -0.73
CA PHE A 35 -1.13 -2.66 -1.40
C PHE A 35 -2.41 -2.53 -0.59
N SER A 36 -2.35 -2.71 0.73
CA SER A 36 -3.51 -2.52 1.59
C SER A 36 -4.03 -1.09 1.50
N GLU A 37 -3.14 -0.10 1.61
CA GLU A 37 -3.45 1.33 1.47
C GLU A 37 -4.01 1.65 0.09
N LEU A 38 -3.36 1.16 -0.98
CA LEU A 38 -3.79 1.38 -2.36
C LEU A 38 -5.18 0.83 -2.61
N ILE A 39 -5.49 -0.38 -2.15
CA ILE A 39 -6.81 -0.97 -2.35
C ILE A 39 -7.87 -0.19 -1.57
N THR A 40 -7.56 0.26 -0.35
CA THR A 40 -8.48 1.07 0.46
C THR A 40 -8.69 2.50 -0.06
N SER A 41 -7.74 3.05 -0.82
CA SER A 41 -7.84 4.41 -1.36
C SER A 41 -8.63 4.49 -2.67
N LEU A 42 -8.97 3.36 -3.29
CA LEU A 42 -9.76 3.31 -4.50
C LEU A 42 -11.21 3.75 -4.24
N SER A 43 -11.60 4.88 -4.84
CA SER A 43 -12.96 5.39 -4.80
C SER A 43 -13.72 5.06 -6.09
N PHE A 44 -14.95 4.56 -5.98
CA PHE A 44 -15.80 4.24 -7.12
C PHE A 44 -17.13 4.98 -7.03
N SER A 45 -17.70 5.38 -8.18
CA SER A 45 -19.01 6.05 -8.26
C SER A 45 -20.15 5.23 -7.67
N LYS A 46 -20.08 3.90 -7.81
CA LYS A 46 -20.92 2.94 -7.10
C LYS A 46 -20.03 1.98 -6.32
N SER A 47 -20.06 2.12 -5.01
CA SER A 47 -19.35 1.23 -4.09
C SER A 47 -20.35 0.37 -3.32
N MET A 48 -19.98 -0.87 -3.06
CA MET A 48 -20.74 -1.83 -2.26
C MET A 48 -19.95 -2.16 -1.00
N ARG A 49 -20.65 -2.32 0.12
CA ARG A 49 -20.12 -2.98 1.33
C ARG A 49 -20.58 -4.43 1.31
N TRP A 50 -19.73 -5.35 1.73
CA TRP A 50 -20.09 -6.76 1.85
C TRP A 50 -19.34 -7.42 3.01
N GLY A 51 -19.83 -8.58 3.44
CA GLY A 51 -19.25 -9.32 4.55
C GLY A 51 -19.48 -8.63 5.90
N LYS A 52 -18.47 -8.67 6.77
CA LYS A 52 -18.48 -7.98 8.07
C LYS A 52 -17.54 -6.77 7.98
N GLY A 53 -18.06 -5.59 8.31
CA GLY A 53 -17.27 -4.35 8.43
C GLY A 53 -17.66 -3.25 7.44
N ASP A 54 -16.83 -2.22 7.40
CA ASP A 54 -17.09 -0.94 6.75
C ASP A 54 -16.39 -0.75 5.40
N PHE A 55 -15.69 -1.80 4.94
CA PHE A 55 -14.94 -1.76 3.69
C PHE A 55 -15.88 -1.64 2.48
N ALA A 56 -15.62 -0.66 1.64
CA ALA A 56 -16.39 -0.38 0.43
C ALA A 56 -15.48 -0.51 -0.80
N PHE A 57 -15.99 -1.17 -1.85
CA PHE A 57 -15.28 -1.35 -3.12
C PHE A 57 -16.30 -1.47 -4.26
N ALA A 58 -15.86 -1.36 -5.51
CA ALA A 58 -16.77 -1.48 -6.66
C ALA A 58 -17.62 -2.76 -6.64
N ARG A 59 -17.01 -3.89 -6.24
CA ARG A 59 -17.64 -5.21 -6.13
C ARG A 59 -16.97 -6.04 -5.04
N PRO A 60 -17.65 -7.07 -4.50
CA PRO A 60 -17.02 -8.00 -3.59
C PRO A 60 -15.75 -8.64 -4.17
N ILE A 61 -14.62 -8.38 -3.53
CA ILE A 61 -13.36 -9.03 -3.85
C ILE A 61 -13.54 -10.54 -3.62
N ARG A 62 -13.10 -11.37 -4.56
CA ARG A 62 -13.20 -12.84 -4.47
C ARG A 62 -11.86 -13.51 -4.15
N SER A 63 -10.78 -12.95 -4.68
CA SER A 63 -9.42 -13.44 -4.52
C SER A 63 -8.44 -12.30 -4.77
N ILE A 64 -7.29 -12.35 -4.12
CA ILE A 64 -6.19 -11.43 -4.33
C ILE A 64 -4.98 -12.26 -4.73
N LEU A 65 -4.37 -11.95 -5.88
CA LEU A 65 -3.10 -12.53 -6.30
C LEU A 65 -2.04 -11.44 -6.24
N ALA A 66 -0.96 -11.69 -5.48
CA ALA A 66 0.12 -10.73 -5.33
C ALA A 66 1.46 -11.44 -5.21
N LEU A 67 2.32 -11.22 -6.19
CA LEU A 67 3.61 -11.87 -6.33
C LEU A 67 4.73 -10.83 -6.56
N LEU A 68 5.89 -11.05 -5.96
CA LEU A 68 7.14 -10.41 -6.32
C LEU A 68 8.08 -11.47 -6.91
N GLY A 69 8.06 -11.60 -8.24
CA GLY A 69 8.70 -12.73 -8.91
C GLY A 69 8.04 -14.05 -8.49
N GLU A 70 8.80 -14.94 -7.87
CA GLU A 70 8.28 -16.21 -7.35
C GLU A 70 7.77 -16.12 -5.92
N GLU A 71 7.89 -14.99 -5.21
CA GLU A 71 7.46 -14.90 -3.82
C GLU A 71 6.06 -14.32 -3.67
N ILE A 72 5.28 -14.90 -2.76
CA ILE A 72 3.96 -14.37 -2.40
C ILE A 72 4.16 -13.16 -1.50
N ILE A 73 3.49 -12.07 -1.84
CA ILE A 73 3.41 -10.89 -0.97
C ILE A 73 2.18 -11.08 -0.09
N GLU A 74 2.38 -11.51 1.15
CA GLU A 74 1.30 -11.79 2.10
C GLU A 74 0.68 -10.49 2.65
N PHE A 75 -0.60 -10.29 2.40
CA PHE A 75 -1.42 -9.25 3.04
C PHE A 75 -2.89 -9.64 3.01
N GLU A 76 -3.71 -8.91 3.78
CA GLU A 76 -5.14 -9.17 3.90
C GLU A 76 -5.94 -7.87 3.73
N VAL A 77 -6.96 -7.91 2.87
CA VAL A 77 -7.91 -6.80 2.71
C VAL A 77 -9.33 -7.37 2.75
N ALA A 78 -10.21 -6.75 3.53
CA ALA A 78 -11.62 -7.15 3.65
C ALA A 78 -11.81 -8.64 4.02
N GLY A 79 -10.91 -9.19 4.84
CA GLY A 79 -10.92 -10.60 5.23
C GLY A 79 -10.37 -11.58 4.19
N ILE A 80 -9.79 -11.08 3.09
CA ILE A 80 -9.28 -11.89 1.98
C ILE A 80 -7.77 -11.75 1.92
N ARG A 81 -7.09 -12.90 2.06
CA ARG A 81 -5.62 -12.99 1.97
C ARG A 81 -5.14 -13.14 0.53
N SER A 82 -4.01 -12.52 0.23
CA SER A 82 -3.29 -12.72 -1.02
C SER A 82 -2.75 -14.15 -1.14
N ARG A 83 -2.74 -14.69 -2.37
CA ARG A 83 -2.23 -16.03 -2.70
C ARG A 83 -1.55 -16.04 -4.07
N ARG A 84 -1.00 -17.19 -4.46
CA ARG A 84 -0.43 -17.44 -5.81
C ARG A 84 -1.50 -17.79 -6.85
N GLU A 85 -2.66 -18.24 -6.40
CA GLU A 85 -3.69 -18.80 -7.28
C GLU A 85 -4.81 -17.78 -7.51
N THR A 86 -5.34 -17.78 -8.72
CA THR A 86 -6.55 -17.06 -9.07
C THR A 86 -7.58 -18.05 -9.61
N ARG A 87 -8.87 -17.71 -9.51
CA ARG A 87 -9.95 -18.51 -10.07
C ARG A 87 -10.61 -17.71 -11.18
N GLY A 88 -10.95 -18.39 -12.27
CA GLY A 88 -11.68 -17.82 -13.40
C GLY A 88 -13.11 -17.44 -13.04
N HIS A 89 -13.83 -16.92 -14.02
CA HIS A 89 -15.22 -16.54 -13.85
C HIS A 89 -16.08 -17.77 -13.47
N PRO A 90 -16.86 -17.75 -12.38
CA PRO A 90 -17.54 -18.95 -11.86
C PRO A 90 -18.53 -19.62 -12.82
N PHE A 91 -18.99 -18.89 -13.84
CA PHE A 91 -20.04 -19.33 -14.78
C PHE A 91 -19.61 -19.33 -16.24
N LEU A 92 -18.41 -18.87 -16.55
CA LEU A 92 -17.90 -18.78 -17.93
C LEU A 92 -16.63 -19.62 -18.12
N SER A 93 -16.32 -20.47 -17.14
CA SER A 93 -15.20 -21.41 -17.13
C SER A 93 -15.62 -22.77 -17.68
#